data_AF-A0A414HED8-F1
#
_entry.id   AF-A0A414HED8-F1
#
_cell.length_a   1.000
_cell.length_b   1.000
_cell.length_c   1.000
_cell.angle_alpha   90.00
_cell.angle_beta   90.00
_cell.angle_gamma   90.00
#
_symmetry.space_group_name_H-M   'P 1'
#
loop_
_entity.id
_entity.type
_entity.pdbx_description
1 polymer ?
#
loop_
_entity_poly.entity_id
_entity_poly.type
_entity_poly.pdbx_seq_one_letter_code
_entity_poly.pdbx_strand_id
1 'polypeptide(L)'
;MIKITMIFGEDAVRKYDESKELPSEEWLMDNGGVVDEKEFKTLEEYNAYVAGLNDGDGWSDYQIIRHEDEPEDTDTQCEESVWMRLGATVTGKREEIEKILKGHVDTLAQLLARGKFEISGETYIPATVIEEYNKEHLTDFEEKDMDFHLS
;
A
#
# COMPACT_ATOMS: atom_id res chain seq x y z
N MET A 1 1.85 -2.37 11.67
CA MET A 1 0.92 -1.30 12.05
C MET A 1 0.54 -1.45 13.53
N ILE A 2 0.52 -0.35 14.28
CA ILE A 2 0.06 -0.32 15.68
C ILE A 2 -1.37 0.22 15.68
N LYS A 3 -2.32 -0.59 16.14
CA LYS A 3 -3.72 -0.17 16.32
C LYS A 3 -4.04 -0.01 17.80
N ILE A 4 -4.70 1.09 18.14
CA ILE A 4 -5.21 1.34 19.49
C ILE A 4 -6.68 1.71 19.46
N THR A 5 -7.38 1.34 20.53
CA THR A 5 -8.68 1.90 20.87
C THR A 5 -8.52 2.79 22.08
N MET A 6 -9.08 3.98 21.98
CA MET A 6 -9.08 5.01 23.00
C MET A 6 -10.46 5.15 23.62
N ILE A 7 -10.51 5.29 24.93
CA ILE A 7 -11.73 5.59 25.67
C ILE A 7 -11.45 6.87 26.45
N PHE A 8 -12.28 7.89 26.26
CA PHE A 8 -12.21 9.16 26.97
C PHE A 8 -13.45 9.36 27.85
N GLY A 9 -13.24 9.87 29.06
CA GLY A 9 -14.28 10.19 30.03
C GLY A 9 -14.36 9.18 31.17
N GLU A 10 -14.43 9.68 32.40
CA GLU A 10 -14.41 8.90 33.64
C GLU A 10 -15.46 7.78 33.69
N ASP A 11 -16.71 8.09 33.32
CA ASP A 11 -17.80 7.11 33.35
C ASP A 11 -17.61 6.02 32.27
N ALA A 12 -17.10 6.39 31.09
CA ALA A 12 -16.81 5.45 30.00
C ALA A 12 -15.64 4.53 30.33
N VAL A 13 -14.57 5.06 30.94
CA VAL A 13 -13.42 4.28 31.43
C VAL A 13 -13.87 3.30 32.51
N ARG A 14 -14.63 3.76 33.51
CA ARG A 14 -15.16 2.90 34.57
C ARG A 14 -16.03 1.78 34.01
N LYS A 15 -16.91 2.10 33.04
CA LYS A 15 -17.76 1.11 32.38
C LYS A 15 -16.92 0.01 31.71
N TYR A 16 -15.88 0.40 30.97
CA TYR A 16 -14.94 -0.55 30.37
C TYR A 16 -14.20 -1.37 31.43
N ASP A 17 -13.79 -0.77 32.54
CA ASP A 17 -13.09 -1.52 33.58
C ASP A 17 -13.95 -2.58 34.28
N GLU A 18 -15.25 -2.31 34.40
CA GLU A 18 -16.23 -3.24 34.98
C GLU A 18 -16.59 -4.39 34.02
N SER A 19 -16.83 -4.10 32.74
CA SER A 19 -17.29 -5.12 31.77
C SER A 19 -16.19 -5.76 30.95
N LYS A 20 -15.05 -5.07 30.77
CA LYS A 20 -14.03 -5.34 29.74
C LYS A 20 -14.59 -5.34 28.31
N GLU A 21 -15.71 -4.66 28.12
CA GLU A 21 -16.37 -4.44 26.83
C GLU A 21 -16.46 -2.93 26.57
N LEU A 22 -16.27 -2.52 25.30
CA LEU A 22 -16.35 -1.11 24.92
C LEU A 22 -17.77 -0.57 25.17
N PRO A 23 -17.91 0.63 25.76
CA PRO A 23 -19.21 1.29 25.86
C PRO A 23 -19.80 1.53 24.45
N SER A 24 -21.05 1.12 24.25
CA SER A 24 -21.77 1.37 23.00
C SER A 24 -22.08 2.86 22.83
N GLU A 25 -22.22 3.32 21.59
CA GLU A 25 -22.57 4.71 21.27
C GLU A 25 -23.84 5.19 22.00
N GLU A 26 -24.89 4.36 22.04
CA GLU A 26 -26.14 4.65 22.77
C GLU A 26 -25.90 4.91 24.27
N TRP A 27 -24.97 4.18 24.87
CA TRP A 27 -24.61 4.36 26.28
C TRP A 27 -23.81 5.65 26.50
N LEU A 28 -22.88 5.95 25.58
CA LEU A 28 -22.06 7.17 25.63
C LEU A 28 -22.89 8.44 25.45
N MET A 29 -23.98 8.39 24.66
CA MET A 29 -24.89 9.52 24.50
C MET A 29 -25.57 9.93 25.82
N ASP A 30 -25.89 8.95 26.67
CA ASP A 30 -26.59 9.18 27.93
C ASP A 30 -25.65 9.43 29.13
N ASN A 31 -24.43 8.86 29.10
CA ASN A 31 -23.49 8.87 30.23
C ASN A 31 -22.23 9.69 29.97
N GLY A 32 -22.02 10.15 28.74
CA GLY A 32 -20.86 10.91 28.33
C GLY A 32 -19.62 10.05 28.05
N GLY A 33 -18.67 10.64 27.33
CA GLY A 33 -17.42 10.00 26.91
C GLY A 33 -17.36 9.75 25.40
N VAL A 34 -16.20 9.33 24.93
CA VAL A 34 -15.92 9.05 23.52
C VAL A 34 -15.06 7.80 23.40
N VAL A 35 -15.38 6.93 22.45
CA VAL A 35 -14.50 5.82 22.03
C VAL A 35 -14.02 6.13 20.62
N ASP A 36 -12.71 6.08 20.40
CA ASP A 36 -12.07 6.36 19.11
C ASP A 36 -11.02 5.28 18.78
N GLU A 37 -10.79 5.03 17.50
CA GLU A 37 -9.75 4.12 17.03
C GLU A 37 -8.66 4.88 16.29
N LYS A 38 -7.40 4.56 16.58
CA LYS A 38 -6.24 5.18 15.93
C LYS A 38 -5.23 4.14 15.50
N GLU A 39 -4.62 4.41 14.36
CA GLU A 39 -3.59 3.58 13.75
C GLU A 39 -2.31 4.41 13.59
N PHE A 40 -1.19 3.78 13.92
CA PHE A 40 0.14 4.36 13.82
C PHE A 40 1.03 3.40 13.03
N LYS A 41 1.90 3.95 12.18
CA LYS A 41 2.83 3.14 11.40
C LYS A 41 4.03 2.74 12.24
N THR A 42 4.47 3.63 13.13
CA THR A 42 5.68 3.43 13.93
C THR A 42 5.41 3.54 15.42
N LEU A 43 6.26 2.89 16.21
CA LEU A 43 6.26 3.03 17.67
C LEU A 43 6.58 4.47 18.09
N GLU A 44 7.37 5.21 17.30
CA GLU A 44 7.70 6.61 17.57
C GLU A 44 6.47 7.53 17.44
N GLU A 45 5.67 7.37 16.38
CA GLU A 45 4.41 8.10 16.20
C GLU A 45 3.43 7.81 17.33
N TYR A 46 3.28 6.53 17.70
CA TYR A 46 2.45 6.12 18.83
C TYR A 46 2.94 6.77 20.14
N ASN A 47 4.23 6.71 20.44
CA ASN A 47 4.79 7.30 21.67
C ASN A 47 4.62 8.82 21.71
N ALA A 48 4.82 9.52 20.58
CA ALA A 48 4.60 10.95 20.48
C ALA A 48 3.13 11.31 20.73
N TYR A 49 2.21 10.50 20.20
CA TYR A 49 0.79 10.66 20.42
C TYR A 49 0.38 10.46 21.90
N VAL A 50 0.88 9.40 22.53
CA VAL A 50 0.65 9.14 23.97
C VAL A 50 1.24 10.25 24.85
N ALA A 51 2.42 10.77 24.51
CA ALA A 51 3.00 11.91 25.21
C ALA A 51 2.09 13.15 25.11
N GLY A 52 1.61 13.46 23.90
CA GLY A 52 0.70 14.59 23.68
C GLY A 52 -0.65 14.45 24.40
N LEU A 53 -1.15 13.21 24.55
CA LEU A 53 -2.36 12.95 25.33
C LEU A 53 -2.15 13.14 26.83
N ASN A 54 -1.00 12.71 27.36
CA ASN A 54 -0.66 12.90 28.77
C ASN A 54 -0.48 14.38 29.14
N ASP A 55 -0.01 15.19 28.19
CA ASP A 55 0.19 16.63 28.37
C ASP A 55 -1.10 17.45 28.14
N GLY A 56 -2.18 16.82 27.63
CA GLY A 56 -3.42 17.50 27.25
C GLY A 56 -4.49 17.47 28.34
N ASP A 57 -4.96 18.64 28.78
CA ASP A 57 -6.01 18.80 29.81
C ASP A 57 -7.46 18.60 29.29
N GLY A 58 -7.67 17.70 28.32
CA GLY A 58 -8.95 17.60 27.58
C GLY A 58 -10.05 16.82 28.30
N TRP A 59 -9.71 15.70 28.93
CA TRP A 59 -10.64 14.81 29.63
C TRP A 59 -10.06 14.43 31.00
N SER A 60 -10.92 14.26 32.00
CA SER A 60 -10.51 13.92 33.37
C SER A 60 -9.90 12.52 33.49
N ASP A 61 -10.27 11.61 32.58
CA ASP A 61 -9.76 10.24 32.55
C ASP A 61 -9.78 9.68 31.12
N TYR A 62 -8.85 8.75 30.84
CA TYR A 62 -8.79 8.05 29.57
C TYR A 62 -8.11 6.68 29.72
N GLN A 63 -8.48 5.74 28.83
CA GLN A 63 -7.87 4.42 28.74
C GLN A 63 -7.41 4.16 27.31
N ILE A 64 -6.19 3.64 27.16
CA ILE A 64 -5.66 3.18 25.87
C ILE A 64 -5.59 1.65 25.89
N ILE A 65 -6.23 1.03 24.92
CA ILE A 65 -6.17 -0.41 24.66
C ILE A 65 -5.29 -0.60 23.45
N ARG A 66 -4.13 -1.22 23.64
CA ARG A 66 -3.24 -1.62 22.55
C ARG A 66 -3.65 -3.00 22.05
N HIS A 67 -3.96 -3.09 20.76
CA HIS A 67 -4.20 -4.36 20.09
C HIS A 67 -2.88 -5.04 19.74
N GLU A 68 -2.91 -6.35 19.48
CA GLU A 68 -1.73 -7.04 18.96
C GLU A 68 -1.27 -6.34 17.67
N ASP A 69 0.03 -6.09 17.56
CA ASP A 69 0.58 -5.44 16.38
C ASP A 69 0.34 -6.37 15.20
N GLU A 70 -0.56 -5.99 14.29
CA GLU A 70 -0.67 -6.70 13.03
C GLU A 70 0.61 -6.42 12.24
N PRO A 71 1.27 -7.46 11.70
CA PRO A 71 2.31 -7.24 10.72
C PRO A 71 1.65 -6.39 9.64
N GLU A 72 2.14 -5.17 9.49
CA GLU A 72 1.83 -4.41 8.29
C GLU A 72 2.28 -5.33 7.16
N ASP A 73 1.39 -5.67 6.24
CA ASP A 73 1.83 -6.08 4.91
C ASP A 73 2.60 -4.87 4.37
N THR A 74 3.88 -4.78 4.72
CA THR A 74 4.83 -3.75 4.28
C THR A 74 5.11 -3.87 2.78
N ASP A 75 4.40 -4.75 2.08
CA ASP A 75 4.35 -4.82 0.62
C ASP A 75 3.30 -3.88 0.01
N THR A 76 2.81 -2.88 0.77
CA THR A 76 2.48 -1.60 0.12
C THR A 76 3.76 -0.79 -0.06
N GLN A 77 4.77 -1.38 -0.73
CA GLN A 77 5.62 -0.56 -1.57
C GLN A 77 4.66 0.13 -2.54
N CYS A 78 4.73 1.45 -2.71
CA CYS A 78 4.15 2.06 -3.89
C CYS A 78 4.61 1.20 -5.06
N GLU A 79 3.68 0.58 -5.79
CA GLU A 79 4.02 -0.18 -6.98
C GLU A 79 4.63 0.82 -7.97
N GLU A 80 5.95 0.89 -8.02
CA GLU A 80 6.67 1.73 -8.97
C GLU A 80 6.59 1.07 -10.35
N SER A 81 6.35 1.87 -11.38
CA SER A 81 6.23 1.38 -12.75
C SER A 81 7.25 2.05 -13.64
N VAL A 82 7.83 1.29 -14.58
CA VAL A 82 8.74 1.82 -15.58
C VAL A 82 8.32 1.31 -16.95
N TRP A 83 8.30 2.20 -17.94
CA TRP A 83 8.05 1.81 -19.31
C TRP A 83 9.35 1.23 -19.91
N MET A 84 9.25 0.08 -20.59
CA MET A 84 10.39 -0.50 -21.29
C MET A 84 9.99 -1.15 -22.62
N ARG A 85 10.97 -1.29 -23.51
CA ARG A 85 10.87 -2.16 -24.69
C ARG A 85 11.21 -3.58 -24.28
N LEU A 86 10.32 -4.53 -24.58
CA LEU A 86 10.53 -5.96 -24.39
C LEU A 86 10.52 -6.67 -25.74
N GLY A 87 11.64 -7.28 -26.10
CA GLY A 87 11.72 -8.20 -27.21
C GLY A 87 11.06 -9.52 -26.84
N ALA A 88 10.14 -10.02 -27.66
CA ALA A 88 9.56 -11.35 -27.47
C ALA A 88 9.15 -12.01 -28.79
N THR A 89 9.32 -13.33 -28.85
CA THR A 89 8.80 -14.17 -29.93
C THR A 89 7.48 -14.79 -29.47
N VAL A 90 6.38 -14.42 -30.14
CA VAL A 90 5.04 -14.94 -29.82
C VAL A 90 4.71 -16.14 -30.71
N THR A 91 4.23 -17.23 -30.11
CA THR A 91 3.91 -18.48 -30.82
C THR A 91 2.41 -18.77 -30.78
N GLY A 92 1.78 -18.94 -31.93
CA GLY A 92 0.34 -19.21 -32.02
C GLY A 92 -0.02 -19.95 -33.30
N LYS A 93 -1.31 -20.23 -33.48
CA LYS A 93 -1.81 -20.74 -34.77
C LYS A 93 -1.62 -19.67 -35.84
N ARG A 94 -1.47 -20.08 -37.10
CA ARG A 94 -1.31 -19.15 -38.24
C ARG A 94 -2.37 -18.05 -38.27
N GLU A 95 -3.63 -18.39 -38.04
CA GLU A 95 -4.73 -17.42 -37.98
C GLU A 95 -4.58 -16.39 -36.84
N GLU A 96 -4.02 -16.79 -35.70
CA GLU A 96 -3.78 -15.90 -34.57
C GLU A 96 -2.60 -14.95 -34.86
N ILE A 97 -1.52 -15.47 -35.45
CA ILE A 97 -0.37 -14.65 -35.87
C ILE A 97 -0.78 -13.65 -36.96
N GLU A 98 -1.54 -14.08 -37.97
CA GLU A 98 -2.06 -13.18 -39.00
C GLU A 98 -2.97 -12.08 -38.43
N LYS A 99 -3.70 -12.35 -37.34
CA LYS A 99 -4.47 -11.33 -36.62
C LYS A 99 -3.58 -10.33 -35.89
N ILE A 100 -2.53 -10.80 -35.20
CA ILE A 100 -1.56 -9.90 -34.55
C ILE A 100 -0.89 -8.99 -35.58
N LEU A 101 -0.48 -9.52 -36.73
CA LEU A 101 0.14 -8.74 -37.82
C LEU A 101 -0.81 -7.68 -38.42
N LYS A 102 -2.12 -7.80 -38.21
CA LYS A 102 -3.14 -6.80 -38.59
C LYS A 102 -3.48 -5.83 -37.46
N GLY A 103 -2.84 -5.95 -36.29
CA GLY A 103 -3.05 -5.06 -35.14
C GLY A 103 -4.19 -5.47 -34.20
N HIS A 104 -4.65 -6.73 -34.23
CA HIS A 104 -5.70 -7.18 -33.31
C HIS A 104 -5.15 -7.39 -31.88
N VAL A 105 -5.30 -6.35 -31.05
CA VAL A 105 -4.80 -6.30 -29.65
C VAL A 105 -5.35 -7.44 -28.79
N ASP A 106 -6.64 -7.77 -28.91
CA ASP A 106 -7.25 -8.83 -28.09
C ASP A 106 -6.60 -10.20 -28.31
N THR A 107 -6.19 -10.48 -29.56
CA THR A 107 -5.52 -11.76 -29.88
C THR A 107 -4.12 -11.81 -29.28
N LEU A 108 -3.39 -10.68 -29.30
CA LEU A 108 -2.09 -10.56 -28.65
C LEU A 108 -2.21 -10.76 -27.13
N ALA A 109 -3.13 -10.03 -26.48
CA ALA A 109 -3.36 -10.13 -25.05
C ALA A 109 -3.71 -11.57 -24.61
N GLN A 110 -4.55 -12.26 -25.38
CA GLN A 110 -4.89 -13.67 -25.10
C GLN A 110 -3.69 -14.61 -25.23
N LEU A 111 -2.81 -14.41 -26.21
CA LEU A 111 -1.60 -15.23 -26.35
C LEU A 111 -0.61 -14.97 -25.20
N LEU A 112 -0.41 -13.71 -24.81
CA LEU A 112 0.44 -13.35 -23.67
C LEU A 112 -0.10 -13.94 -22.36
N ALA A 113 -1.42 -13.83 -22.11
CA ALA A 113 -2.06 -14.40 -20.93
C ALA A 113 -1.96 -15.93 -20.87
N ARG A 114 -1.81 -16.61 -22.01
CA ARG A 114 -1.58 -18.07 -22.11
C ARG A 114 -0.09 -18.44 -22.00
N GLY A 115 0.80 -17.48 -21.78
CA GLY A 115 2.25 -17.69 -21.76
C GLY A 115 2.81 -18.13 -23.11
N LYS A 116 2.18 -17.72 -24.22
CA LYS A 116 2.58 -18.11 -25.58
C LYS A 116 3.63 -17.19 -26.18
N PHE A 117 4.66 -16.88 -25.39
CA PHE A 117 5.78 -16.07 -25.82
C PHE A 117 7.06 -16.51 -25.12
N GLU A 118 8.19 -16.19 -25.74
CA GLU A 118 9.53 -16.35 -25.20
C GLU A 118 10.23 -15.00 -25.30
N ILE A 119 10.72 -14.50 -24.16
CA ILE A 119 11.45 -13.23 -24.13
C ILE A 119 12.74 -13.44 -24.94
N SER A 120 12.87 -12.69 -26.04
CA SER A 120 13.95 -12.84 -27.01
C SER A 120 14.07 -11.56 -27.85
N GLY A 121 15.30 -11.23 -28.25
CA GLY A 121 15.58 -10.00 -28.99
C GLY A 121 15.90 -8.81 -28.08
N GLU A 122 15.96 -7.62 -28.67
CA GLU A 122 16.38 -6.39 -27.99
C GLU A 122 15.38 -5.99 -26.90
N THR A 123 15.86 -5.88 -25.67
CA THR A 123 15.08 -5.50 -24.49
C THR A 123 15.84 -4.39 -23.78
N TYR A 124 15.20 -3.23 -23.62
CA TYR A 124 15.86 -2.07 -23.01
C TYR A 124 14.85 -1.07 -22.42
N ILE A 125 15.30 -0.30 -21.42
CA ILE A 125 14.60 0.90 -20.95
C ILE A 125 15.19 2.10 -21.70
N PRO A 126 14.41 2.93 -22.41
CA PRO A 126 14.93 4.11 -23.07
C PRO A 126 15.48 5.14 -22.08
N ALA A 127 16.54 5.85 -22.48
CA ALA A 127 17.12 6.95 -21.71
C ALA A 127 16.08 7.99 -21.26
N THR A 128 15.11 8.30 -22.13
CA THR A 128 14.05 9.28 -21.84
C THR A 128 13.16 8.86 -20.66
N VAL A 129 12.92 7.56 -20.49
CA VAL A 129 12.13 7.04 -19.36
C VAL A 129 12.93 7.18 -18.06
N ILE A 130 14.25 6.99 -18.11
CA ILE A 130 15.14 7.15 -16.95
C ILE A 130 15.24 8.63 -16.55
N GLU A 131 15.36 9.54 -17.53
CA GLU A 131 15.33 10.99 -17.30
C GLU A 131 14.02 11.44 -16.63
N GLU A 132 12.87 10.96 -17.14
CA GLU A 132 11.55 11.24 -16.56
C GLU A 132 11.44 10.71 -15.13
N TYR A 133 11.88 9.47 -14.89
CA TYR A 133 11.89 8.86 -13.57
C TYR A 133 12.78 9.64 -12.59
N ASN A 134 13.98 10.03 -13.01
CA ASN A 134 14.89 10.85 -12.20
C ASN A 134 14.25 12.17 -11.79
N LYS A 135 13.54 12.82 -12.70
CA LYS A 135 12.87 14.09 -12.43
C LYS A 135 11.70 13.95 -11.46
N GLU A 136 10.92 12.88 -11.59
CA GLU A 136 9.75 12.62 -10.74
C GLU A 136 10.16 12.21 -9.32
N HIS A 137 11.16 11.33 -9.21
CA HIS A 137 11.57 10.73 -7.93
C HIS A 137 12.82 11.37 -7.31
N LEU A 138 13.38 12.40 -7.95
CA LEU A 138 14.62 13.08 -7.52
C LEU A 138 15.81 12.11 -7.40
N THR A 139 15.93 11.18 -8.35
CA THR A 139 17.05 10.22 -8.45
C THR A 139 18.11 10.66 -9.47
N ASP A 140 19.27 9.99 -9.48
CA ASP A 140 20.43 10.35 -10.30
C ASP A 140 20.94 9.20 -11.19
N PHE A 141 20.03 8.35 -11.67
CA PHE A 141 20.38 7.25 -12.58
C PHE A 141 20.98 7.77 -13.89
N GLU A 142 21.83 6.97 -14.52
CA GLU A 142 22.47 7.33 -15.78
C GLU A 142 21.43 7.37 -16.93
N GLU A 143 21.26 8.53 -17.54
CA GLU A 143 20.33 8.79 -18.65
C GLU A 143 20.84 8.21 -19.98
N LYS A 144 20.90 6.87 -20.06
CA LYS A 144 21.22 6.11 -21.27
C LYS A 144 20.25 4.97 -21.45
N ASP A 145 20.16 4.45 -22.68
CA ASP A 145 19.40 3.22 -22.91
C ASP A 145 20.00 2.09 -22.06
N MET A 146 19.13 1.44 -21.27
CA MET A 146 19.53 0.35 -20.39
C MET A 146 19.16 -0.97 -21.03
N ASP A 147 20.15 -1.61 -21.66
CA ASP A 147 19.99 -2.89 -22.34
C ASP A 147 20.00 -4.09 -21.37
N PHE A 148 19.14 -5.07 -21.67
CA PHE A 148 19.08 -6.34 -20.95
C PHE A 148 19.39 -7.49 -21.91
N HIS A 149 20.38 -8.31 -21.54
CA HIS A 149 20.72 -9.53 -22.26
C HIS A 149 20.12 -10.73 -21.54
N LEU A 150 18.94 -11.16 -22.00
CA LEU A 150 18.21 -12.28 -21.44
C LEU A 150 18.63 -13.55 -22.20
N SER A 151 19.21 -14.50 -21.46
CA SER A 151 19.77 -15.78 -21.95
C SER A 151 18.76 -16.91 -21.94
#